data_AF-A0A7J2SUQ1-F1
#
_entry.id   AF-A0A7J2SUQ1-F1
#
_cell.length_a   1.000
_cell.length_b   1.000
_cell.length_c   1.000
_cell.angle_alpha   90.00
_cell.angle_beta   90.00
_cell.angle_gamma   90.00
#
_symmetry.space_group_name_H-M   'P 1'
#
loop_
_entity.id
_entity.type
_entity.pdbx_description
1 polymer ?
#
loop_
_entity_poly.entity_id
_entity_poly.type
_entity_poly.pdbx_seq_one_letter_code
_entity_poly.pdbx_strand_id
1 'polypeptide(L)'
;MDPFSALIGLLLGTALTMVALEYLFYRSRDNVITPDWNLVEERSLKICTTQMGAVPIPEDVKILVQRGTKLPGEIVRKAIVRETDNVYMNFAVSEDRAYIFMGPIEKNVRAFITTDEQVIEDLNDIFDKLWKSSERQFYDMEKIERLEEYIDSPIKVRGRILSPELLLKDLEARLVLPDGRVIMVHASPRLNVDETQVYGLHGANVEIQGILRLIRGSLSIEAISIRRI
;
A
#
# COMPACT_ATOMS: atom_id res chain seq x y z
N MET A 1 21.14 -11.07 55.34
CA MET A 1 20.72 -11.00 53.92
C MET A 1 21.95 -10.75 53.09
N ASP A 2 22.11 -11.49 51.99
CA ASP A 2 23.21 -11.24 51.06
C ASP A 2 22.94 -9.91 50.32
N PRO A 3 23.80 -8.89 50.46
CA PRO A 3 23.61 -7.59 49.80
C PRO A 3 23.50 -7.71 48.28
N PHE A 4 24.08 -8.76 47.68
CA PHE A 4 23.95 -9.01 46.24
C PHE A 4 22.53 -9.44 45.86
N SER A 5 21.86 -10.23 46.70
CA SER A 5 20.47 -10.64 46.44
C SER A 5 19.51 -9.46 46.55
N ALA A 6 19.76 -8.53 47.48
CA ALA A 6 18.96 -7.31 47.60
C ALA A 6 19.11 -6.39 46.38
N LEU A 7 20.32 -6.26 45.83
CA LEU A 7 20.58 -5.46 44.64
C LEU A 7 19.93 -6.05 43.39
N ILE A 8 19.99 -7.38 43.20
CA ILE A 8 19.35 -8.05 42.06
C ILE A 8 17.83 -7.90 42.15
N GLY A 9 17.24 -8.08 43.33
CA GLY A 9 15.80 -7.90 43.55
C GLY A 9 15.33 -6.47 43.24
N LEU A 10 16.12 -5.46 43.60
CA LEU A 10 15.83 -4.07 43.26
C LEU A 10 15.83 -3.84 41.74
N LEU A 11 16.86 -4.32 41.03
CA LEU A 11 16.98 -4.14 39.59
C LEU A 11 15.83 -4.81 38.83
N LEU A 12 15.50 -6.05 39.18
CA LEU A 12 14.37 -6.78 38.60
C LEU A 12 13.03 -6.08 38.91
N GLY A 13 12.86 -5.63 40.14
CA GLY A 13 11.69 -4.85 40.55
C GLY A 13 11.53 -3.59 39.73
N THR A 14 12.61 -2.81 39.55
CA THR A 14 12.57 -1.57 38.75
C THR A 14 12.27 -1.83 37.28
N ALA A 15 12.86 -2.87 36.68
CA ALA A 15 12.61 -3.23 35.29
C ALA A 15 11.15 -3.67 35.07
N LEU A 16 10.61 -4.53 35.95
CA LEU A 16 9.21 -4.95 35.91
C LEU A 16 8.26 -3.76 36.14
N THR A 17 8.61 -2.84 37.04
CA THR A 17 7.79 -1.65 37.30
C THR A 17 7.77 -0.72 36.09
N MET A 18 8.89 -0.56 35.38
CA MET A 18 8.94 0.20 34.12
C MET A 18 8.04 -0.42 33.05
N VAL A 19 8.13 -1.73 32.83
CA VAL A 19 7.27 -2.44 31.86
C VAL A 19 5.79 -2.34 32.26
N ALA A 20 5.47 -2.47 33.55
CA ALA A 20 4.10 -2.35 34.03
C ALA A 20 3.55 -0.91 33.90
N LEU A 21 4.38 0.10 34.15
CA LEU A 21 4.03 1.51 33.94
C LEU A 21 3.80 1.80 32.46
N GLU A 22 4.68 1.31 31.58
CA GLU A 22 4.52 1.44 30.14
C GLU A 22 3.22 0.78 29.66
N TYR A 23 2.93 -0.44 30.14
CA TYR A 23 1.67 -1.13 29.85
C TYR A 23 0.44 -0.37 30.36
N LEU A 24 0.49 0.19 31.58
CA LEU A 24 -0.59 1.01 32.15
C LEU A 24 -0.78 2.33 31.41
N PHE A 25 0.29 3.01 31.01
CA PHE A 25 0.20 4.22 30.20
C PHE A 25 -0.24 3.96 28.77
N TYR A 26 0.13 2.79 28.22
CA TYR A 26 -0.32 2.35 26.90
C TYR A 26 -1.83 2.08 26.88
N ARG A 27 -2.38 1.55 27.98
CA ARG A 27 -3.80 1.21 28.14
C ARG A 27 -4.67 2.36 28.67
N SER A 28 -4.12 3.34 29.38
CA SER A 28 -4.92 4.43 30.02
C SER A 28 -5.15 5.67 29.14
N ARG A 29 -4.71 5.66 27.88
CA ARG A 29 -5.08 6.68 26.89
C ARG A 29 -6.32 6.25 26.14
N ASP A 30 -7.43 6.04 26.86
CA ASP A 30 -8.68 5.51 26.30
C ASP A 30 -9.14 6.34 25.08
N ASN A 31 -8.95 7.65 25.13
CA ASN A 31 -9.29 8.59 24.07
C ASN A 31 -8.41 9.85 24.12
N VAL A 32 -7.57 10.09 23.11
CA VAL A 32 -6.68 11.27 23.05
C VAL A 32 -6.78 11.96 21.70
N ILE A 33 -6.96 13.28 21.69
CA ILE A 33 -6.81 14.10 20.48
C ILE A 33 -5.40 14.68 20.46
N THR A 34 -4.58 14.28 19.48
CA THR A 34 -3.20 14.75 19.37
C THR A 34 -2.77 14.92 17.90
N PRO A 35 -1.94 15.93 17.57
CA PRO A 35 -1.23 15.97 16.30
C PRO A 35 -0.02 15.02 16.25
N ASP A 36 0.43 14.54 17.42
CA ASP A 36 1.61 13.68 17.59
C ASP A 36 1.19 12.21 17.61
N TRP A 37 0.88 11.68 16.43
CA TRP A 37 0.59 10.26 16.20
C TRP A 37 1.66 9.62 15.31
N ASN A 38 1.79 8.30 15.40
CA ASN A 38 2.72 7.51 14.60
C ASN A 38 2.07 6.17 14.24
N LEU A 39 2.12 5.80 12.96
CA LEU A 39 1.54 4.56 12.45
C LEU A 39 2.58 3.43 12.29
N VAL A 40 3.88 3.74 12.37
CA VAL A 40 4.97 2.80 12.03
C VAL A 40 5.00 1.56 12.93
N GLU A 41 4.60 1.70 14.19
CA GLU A 41 4.67 0.63 15.20
C GLU A 41 3.41 -0.25 15.19
N GLU A 42 2.39 0.14 14.43
CA GLU A 42 1.11 -0.55 14.39
C GLU A 42 1.19 -1.83 13.58
N ARG A 43 0.63 -2.92 14.13
CA ARG A 43 0.53 -4.22 13.45
C ARG A 43 -0.78 -4.34 12.71
N SER A 44 -0.77 -5.08 11.60
CA SER A 44 -1.97 -5.40 10.82
C SER A 44 -2.78 -4.15 10.40
N LEU A 45 -2.10 -3.03 10.18
CA LEU A 45 -2.72 -1.73 9.98
C LEU A 45 -3.58 -1.68 8.71
N LYS A 46 -4.80 -1.17 8.86
CA LYS A 46 -5.73 -0.86 7.77
C LYS A 46 -5.97 0.64 7.73
N ILE A 47 -5.86 1.27 6.58
CA ILE A 47 -6.01 2.72 6.41
C ILE A 47 -7.11 3.01 5.39
N CYS A 48 -8.10 3.81 5.76
CA CYS A 48 -9.11 4.35 4.86
C CYS A 48 -8.92 5.86 4.75
N THR A 49 -8.80 6.42 3.55
CA THR A 49 -8.53 7.85 3.41
C THR A 49 -8.95 8.47 2.09
N THR A 50 -9.44 9.70 2.14
CA THR A 50 -9.68 10.53 0.95
C THR A 50 -8.39 11.11 0.39
N GLN A 51 -7.40 11.38 1.25
CA GLN A 51 -6.11 11.95 0.87
C GLN A 51 -5.03 11.61 1.90
N MET A 52 -3.83 11.27 1.42
CA MET A 52 -2.69 10.91 2.27
C MET A 52 -1.42 11.59 1.78
N GLY A 53 -0.71 12.23 2.71
CA GLY A 53 0.61 12.81 2.47
C GLY A 53 1.73 11.81 2.66
N ALA A 54 2.97 12.30 2.64
CA ALA A 54 4.15 11.49 2.93
C ALA A 54 4.27 11.23 4.44
N VAL A 55 3.67 10.12 4.88
CA VAL A 55 3.72 9.66 6.27
C VAL A 55 4.34 8.27 6.34
N PRO A 56 5.15 7.98 7.37
CA PRO A 56 5.77 6.68 7.49
C PRO A 56 4.71 5.65 7.92
N ILE A 57 4.70 4.52 7.22
CA ILE A 57 3.81 3.39 7.47
C ILE A 57 4.61 2.09 7.57
N PRO A 58 4.07 1.06 8.26
CA PRO A 58 4.65 -0.28 8.27
C PRO A 58 4.56 -0.93 6.88
N GLU A 59 5.24 -2.06 6.72
CA GLU A 59 5.11 -2.92 5.54
C GLU A 59 3.77 -3.67 5.55
N ASP A 60 3.32 -4.13 4.38
CA ASP A 60 2.11 -4.94 4.16
C ASP A 60 0.78 -4.31 4.61
N VAL A 61 0.72 -2.98 4.66
CA VAL A 61 -0.48 -2.22 5.06
C VAL A 61 -1.56 -2.31 3.99
N LYS A 62 -2.83 -2.49 4.39
CA LYS A 62 -3.96 -2.37 3.47
C LYS A 62 -4.46 -0.94 3.46
N ILE A 63 -4.41 -0.29 2.31
CA ILE A 63 -4.85 1.09 2.15
C ILE A 63 -6.01 1.13 1.17
N LEU A 64 -7.12 1.68 1.62
CA LEU A 64 -8.28 2.02 0.81
C LEU A 64 -8.31 3.54 0.62
N VAL A 65 -8.25 3.98 -0.64
CA VAL A 65 -8.28 5.40 -0.98
C VAL A 65 -9.52 5.79 -1.77
N GLN A 66 -9.87 7.07 -1.73
CA GLN A 66 -10.81 7.63 -2.69
C GLN A 66 -10.26 7.48 -4.11
N ARG A 67 -11.12 7.11 -5.06
CA ARG A 67 -10.74 6.98 -6.47
C ARG A 67 -10.07 8.25 -7.00
N GLY A 68 -8.93 8.07 -7.67
CA GLY A 68 -8.13 9.17 -8.23
C GLY A 68 -7.16 9.82 -7.23
N THR A 69 -7.14 9.41 -5.97
CA THR A 69 -6.16 9.88 -4.98
C THR A 69 -4.77 9.36 -5.32
N LYS A 70 -3.80 10.28 -5.41
CA LYS A 70 -2.39 9.94 -5.60
C LYS A 70 -1.73 9.69 -4.25
N LEU A 71 -1.06 8.55 -4.13
CA LEU A 71 -0.23 8.24 -2.98
C LEU A 71 1.25 8.49 -3.29
N PRO A 72 2.05 8.95 -2.31
CA PRO A 72 3.50 8.98 -2.42
C PRO A 72 4.08 7.60 -2.76
N GLY A 73 5.08 7.53 -3.63
CA GLY A 73 5.67 6.26 -4.09
C GLY A 73 6.16 5.37 -2.95
N GLU A 74 6.74 5.95 -1.89
CA GLU A 74 7.18 5.22 -0.70
C GLU A 74 6.05 4.43 -0.01
N ILE A 75 4.83 4.96 -0.03
CA ILE A 75 3.65 4.30 0.53
C ILE A 75 3.20 3.18 -0.41
N VAL A 76 3.17 3.43 -1.71
CA VAL A 76 2.70 2.46 -2.71
C VAL A 76 3.51 1.18 -2.68
N ARG A 77 4.82 1.27 -2.46
CA ARG A 77 5.70 0.09 -2.38
C ARG A 77 5.44 -0.81 -1.18
N LYS A 78 5.00 -0.22 -0.07
CA LYS A 78 4.82 -0.90 1.22
C LYS A 78 3.39 -1.39 1.45
N ALA A 79 2.46 -0.99 0.59
CA ALA A 79 1.04 -1.16 0.84
C ALA A 79 0.32 -1.87 -0.29
N ILE A 80 -0.72 -2.63 0.09
CA ILE A 80 -1.73 -3.10 -0.84
C ILE A 80 -2.77 -1.99 -0.95
N VAL A 81 -2.78 -1.30 -2.09
CA VAL A 81 -3.66 -0.16 -2.31
C VAL A 81 -4.87 -0.55 -3.17
N ARG A 82 -6.05 -0.19 -2.68
CA ARG A 82 -7.33 -0.28 -3.40
C ARG A 82 -8.01 1.08 -3.43
N GLU A 83 -8.87 1.28 -4.41
CA GLU A 83 -9.64 2.50 -4.58
C GLU A 83 -11.15 2.25 -4.67
N THR A 84 -11.93 3.21 -4.18
CA THR A 84 -13.39 3.22 -4.30
C THR A 84 -13.91 4.66 -4.25
N ASP A 85 -15.11 4.90 -4.78
CA ASP A 85 -15.76 6.22 -4.71
C ASP A 85 -16.43 6.49 -3.35
N ASN A 86 -16.50 5.46 -2.49
CA ASN A 86 -17.25 5.46 -1.24
C ASN A 86 -16.40 5.75 0.00
N VAL A 87 -15.20 6.34 -0.15
CA VAL A 87 -14.39 6.76 1.00
C VAL A 87 -14.81 8.16 1.44
N TYR A 88 -15.35 8.27 2.66
CA TYR A 88 -15.84 9.53 3.21
C TYR A 88 -15.20 9.91 4.56
N MET A 89 -14.29 9.08 5.07
CA MET A 89 -13.64 9.28 6.36
C MET A 89 -12.17 8.90 6.28
N ASN A 90 -11.35 9.62 7.04
CA ASN A 90 -9.93 9.35 7.18
C ASN A 90 -9.69 8.64 8.51
N PHE A 91 -9.34 7.37 8.46
CA PHE A 91 -9.02 6.61 9.65
C PHE A 91 -7.95 5.56 9.39
N ALA A 92 -7.26 5.16 10.45
CA ALA A 92 -6.41 3.98 10.48
C ALA A 92 -6.81 3.12 11.67
N VAL A 93 -6.84 1.80 11.49
CA VAL A 93 -7.22 0.85 12.54
C VAL A 93 -6.22 -0.29 12.58
N SER A 94 -5.72 -0.59 13.77
CA SER A 94 -4.88 -1.73 14.10
C SER A 94 -5.67 -2.71 14.97
N GLU A 95 -4.97 -3.68 15.57
CA GLU A 95 -5.61 -4.71 16.40
C GLU A 95 -6.18 -4.16 17.71
N ASP A 96 -5.54 -3.15 18.29
CA ASP A 96 -5.84 -2.63 19.62
C ASP A 96 -6.11 -1.11 19.65
N ARG A 97 -6.05 -0.45 18.49
CA ARG A 97 -6.19 1.00 18.41
C ARG A 97 -6.82 1.48 17.11
N ALA A 98 -7.57 2.56 17.22
CA ALA A 98 -8.08 3.31 16.08
C ALA A 98 -7.59 4.76 16.11
N TYR A 99 -7.36 5.30 14.92
CA TYR A 99 -6.92 6.66 14.64
C TYR A 99 -7.94 7.29 13.70
N ILE A 100 -8.67 8.31 14.14
CA ILE A 100 -9.65 9.03 13.33
C ILE A 100 -9.10 10.43 13.05
N PHE A 101 -8.75 10.71 11.80
CA PHE A 101 -8.07 11.93 11.40
C PHE A 101 -9.08 13.05 11.09
N MET A 102 -8.81 14.26 11.58
CA MET A 102 -9.66 15.44 11.36
C MET A 102 -9.44 16.11 9.99
N GLY A 103 -8.67 15.47 9.11
CA GLY A 103 -8.28 15.98 7.79
C GLY A 103 -7.53 14.89 7.01
N PRO A 104 -6.84 15.25 5.90
CA PRO A 104 -5.94 14.33 5.20
C PRO A 104 -4.94 13.67 6.15
N ILE A 105 -4.54 12.43 5.85
CA ILE A 105 -3.54 11.73 6.66
C ILE A 105 -2.15 12.28 6.34
N GLU A 106 -1.71 13.29 7.08
CA GLU A 106 -0.42 13.95 6.92
C GLU A 106 0.12 14.48 8.26
N LYS A 107 1.42 14.80 8.31
CA LYS A 107 2.06 15.28 9.54
C LYS A 107 1.33 16.50 10.12
N ASN A 108 1.25 16.57 11.45
CA ASN A 108 0.62 17.63 12.23
C ASN A 108 -0.92 17.73 12.12
N VAL A 109 -1.58 16.88 11.33
CA VAL A 109 -3.04 16.78 11.38
C VAL A 109 -3.45 16.12 12.69
N ARG A 110 -4.48 16.64 13.36
CA ARG A 110 -4.96 16.02 14.61
C ARG A 110 -5.67 14.72 14.31
N ALA A 111 -5.35 13.70 15.10
CA ALA A 111 -6.07 12.44 15.15
C ALA A 111 -6.73 12.27 16.52
N PHE A 112 -7.94 11.74 16.53
CA PHE A 112 -8.54 11.13 17.71
C PHE A 112 -8.09 9.68 17.79
N ILE A 113 -7.33 9.35 18.83
CA ILE A 113 -6.80 8.02 19.08
C ILE A 113 -7.66 7.38 20.16
N THR A 114 -8.13 6.16 19.91
CA THR A 114 -8.96 5.40 20.84
C THR A 114 -8.57 3.94 20.90
N THR A 115 -8.76 3.33 22.07
CA THR A 115 -8.65 1.87 22.30
C THR A 115 -10.01 1.24 22.60
N ASP A 116 -11.11 1.96 22.31
CA ASP A 116 -12.48 1.45 22.47
C ASP A 116 -12.74 0.32 21.47
N GLU A 117 -13.00 -0.88 22.01
CA GLU A 117 -13.23 -2.10 21.22
C GLU A 117 -14.39 -1.94 20.25
N GLN A 118 -15.48 -1.27 20.64
CA GLN A 118 -16.63 -1.07 19.76
C GLN A 118 -16.27 -0.17 18.57
N VAL A 119 -15.50 0.90 18.80
CA VAL A 119 -15.05 1.79 17.72
C VAL A 119 -14.09 1.07 16.76
N ILE A 120 -13.20 0.25 17.30
CA ILE A 120 -12.27 -0.56 16.50
C ILE A 120 -13.03 -1.57 15.64
N GLU A 121 -14.02 -2.26 16.20
CA GLU A 121 -14.88 -3.20 15.48
C GLU A 121 -15.67 -2.50 14.36
N ASP A 122 -16.34 -1.38 14.67
CA ASP A 122 -17.13 -0.62 13.70
C ASP A 122 -16.27 -0.14 12.52
N LEU A 123 -15.06 0.39 12.79
CA LEU A 123 -14.14 0.85 11.75
C LEU A 123 -13.57 -0.31 10.92
N ASN A 124 -13.31 -1.46 11.54
CA ASN A 124 -12.91 -2.67 10.83
C ASN A 124 -14.01 -3.15 9.89
N ASP A 125 -15.26 -3.16 10.34
CA ASP A 125 -16.42 -3.57 9.53
C ASP A 125 -16.64 -2.63 8.35
N ILE A 126 -16.53 -1.32 8.58
CA ILE A 126 -16.58 -0.31 7.52
C ILE A 126 -15.46 -0.57 6.50
N PHE A 127 -14.23 -0.74 6.97
CA PHE A 127 -13.08 -1.00 6.10
C PHE A 127 -13.29 -2.26 5.28
N ASP A 128 -13.62 -3.39 5.92
CA ASP A 128 -13.73 -4.69 5.27
C ASP A 128 -14.88 -4.73 4.26
N LYS A 129 -16.00 -4.03 4.55
CA LYS A 129 -17.10 -3.85 3.61
C LYS A 129 -16.65 -3.10 2.36
N LEU A 130 -16.01 -1.94 2.54
CA LEU A 130 -15.53 -1.14 1.42
C LEU A 130 -14.43 -1.87 0.63
N TRP A 131 -13.52 -2.54 1.33
CA TRP A 131 -12.43 -3.32 0.76
C TRP A 131 -12.94 -4.42 -0.17
N LYS A 132 -13.98 -5.15 0.23
CA LYS A 132 -14.60 -6.20 -0.60
C LYS A 132 -15.18 -5.66 -1.91
N SER A 133 -15.74 -4.45 -1.90
CA SER A 133 -16.30 -3.78 -3.09
C SER A 133 -15.33 -2.88 -3.86
N SER A 134 -14.08 -2.78 -3.40
CA SER A 134 -13.08 -1.87 -3.98
C SER A 134 -12.27 -2.54 -5.09
N GLU A 135 -11.72 -1.71 -5.97
CA GLU A 135 -10.88 -2.14 -7.08
C GLU A 135 -9.40 -1.94 -6.74
N ARG A 136 -8.51 -2.73 -7.35
CA ARG A 136 -7.07 -2.50 -7.19
C ARG A 136 -6.70 -1.19 -7.89
N GLN A 137 -5.98 -0.31 -7.19
CA GLN A 137 -5.49 0.91 -7.79
C GLN A 137 -4.35 0.59 -8.77
N PHE A 138 -4.39 1.16 -9.97
CA PHE A 138 -3.30 1.13 -10.93
C PHE A 138 -2.82 2.54 -11.23
N TYR A 139 -1.51 2.76 -11.17
CA TYR A 139 -0.92 4.07 -11.44
C TYR A 139 -0.63 4.24 -12.93
N ASP A 140 -1.14 5.32 -13.53
CA ASP A 140 -0.85 5.67 -14.92
C ASP A 140 0.64 5.99 -15.09
N MET A 141 1.39 5.11 -15.75
CA MET A 141 2.84 5.23 -15.93
C MET A 141 3.25 6.52 -16.64
N GLU A 142 2.41 7.02 -17.54
CA GLU A 142 2.60 8.26 -18.29
C GLU A 142 2.61 9.51 -17.38
N LYS A 143 2.01 9.41 -16.19
CA LYS A 143 1.91 10.51 -15.20
C LYS A 143 2.96 10.42 -14.11
N ILE A 144 3.82 9.41 -14.13
CA ILE A 144 4.86 9.20 -13.12
C ILE A 144 6.17 9.83 -13.61
N GLU A 145 6.67 10.81 -12.85
CA GLU A 145 7.93 11.49 -13.17
C GLU A 145 9.15 10.61 -12.88
N ARG A 146 9.10 9.82 -11.81
CA ARG A 146 10.20 8.96 -11.34
C ARG A 146 9.70 7.53 -11.21
N LEU A 147 9.86 6.75 -12.27
CA LEU A 147 9.37 5.37 -12.34
C LEU A 147 10.03 4.47 -11.30
N GLU A 148 11.26 4.78 -10.92
CA GLU A 148 12.01 4.05 -9.91
C GLU A 148 11.22 4.02 -8.60
N GLU A 149 10.57 5.12 -8.21
CA GLU A 149 9.75 5.24 -6.99
C GLU A 149 8.55 4.27 -6.94
N TYR A 150 8.16 3.70 -8.08
CA TYR A 150 7.00 2.80 -8.21
C TYR A 150 7.40 1.35 -8.55
N ILE A 151 8.67 0.97 -8.38
CA ILE A 151 9.08 -0.43 -8.45
C ILE A 151 8.21 -1.27 -7.49
N ASP A 152 7.78 -2.44 -7.95
CA ASP A 152 6.85 -3.36 -7.29
C ASP A 152 5.40 -2.85 -7.15
N SER A 153 5.09 -1.71 -7.75
CA SER A 153 3.74 -1.12 -7.72
C SER A 153 2.88 -1.55 -8.92
N PRO A 154 1.56 -1.69 -8.75
CA PRO A 154 0.64 -1.95 -9.86
C PRO A 154 0.52 -0.72 -10.77
N ILE A 155 0.88 -0.87 -12.05
CA ILE A 155 0.84 0.22 -13.02
C ILE A 155 -0.08 -0.09 -14.19
N LYS A 156 -0.52 0.98 -14.83
CA LYS A 156 -1.25 0.98 -16.08
C LYS A 156 -0.48 1.80 -17.10
N VAL A 157 -0.25 1.25 -18.27
CA VAL A 157 0.51 1.93 -19.33
C VAL A 157 -0.15 1.71 -20.67
N ARG A 158 -0.03 2.70 -21.57
CA ARG A 158 -0.45 2.58 -22.96
C ARG A 158 0.74 2.68 -23.88
N GLY A 159 0.68 1.97 -24.98
CA GLY A 159 1.75 1.99 -25.97
C GLY A 159 1.51 1.01 -27.09
N ARG A 160 2.45 0.98 -28.03
CA ARG A 160 2.45 0.05 -29.15
C ARG A 160 3.24 -1.20 -28.79
N ILE A 161 2.59 -2.36 -28.73
CA ILE A 161 3.28 -3.61 -28.41
C ILE A 161 3.91 -4.22 -29.65
N LEU A 162 5.15 -4.69 -29.51
CA LEU A 162 5.92 -5.36 -30.53
C LEU A 162 6.29 -6.76 -30.04
N SER A 163 6.18 -7.71 -30.95
CA SER A 163 6.42 -9.13 -30.69
C SER A 163 5.67 -9.71 -29.48
N PRO A 164 4.34 -9.47 -29.35
CA PRO A 164 3.55 -10.01 -28.24
C PRO A 164 3.56 -11.54 -28.17
N GLU A 165 3.81 -12.23 -29.29
CA GLU A 165 3.95 -13.69 -29.36
C GLU A 165 5.08 -14.26 -28.48
N LEU A 166 6.04 -13.41 -28.08
CA LEU A 166 7.10 -13.79 -27.15
C LEU A 166 6.56 -14.04 -25.74
N LEU A 167 5.45 -13.39 -25.35
CA LEU A 167 4.83 -13.55 -24.04
C LEU A 167 4.31 -14.97 -23.81
N LEU A 168 3.88 -15.67 -24.87
CA LEU A 168 3.43 -17.06 -24.82
C LEU A 168 4.57 -18.06 -24.59
N LYS A 169 5.82 -17.63 -24.78
CA LYS A 169 7.02 -18.45 -24.65
C LYS A 169 7.84 -18.09 -23.41
N ASP A 170 7.24 -17.36 -22.46
CA ASP A 170 7.92 -16.77 -21.32
C ASP A 170 9.13 -15.88 -21.71
N LEU A 171 9.04 -15.25 -22.88
CA LEU A 171 10.02 -14.31 -23.42
C LEU A 171 9.51 -12.87 -23.34
N GLU A 172 10.42 -11.92 -23.51
CA GLU A 172 10.16 -10.50 -23.32
C GLU A 172 9.60 -9.85 -24.60
N ALA A 173 8.41 -9.28 -24.52
CA ALA A 173 7.88 -8.40 -25.57
C ALA A 173 8.34 -6.95 -25.34
N ARG A 174 8.19 -6.10 -26.35
CA ARG A 174 8.54 -4.67 -26.25
C ARG A 174 7.30 -3.81 -26.32
N LEU A 175 7.17 -2.85 -25.44
CA LEU A 175 6.13 -1.82 -25.50
C LEU A 175 6.80 -0.48 -25.81
N VAL A 176 6.42 0.13 -26.93
CA VAL A 176 6.84 1.47 -27.32
C VAL A 176 5.83 2.47 -26.76
N LEU A 177 6.28 3.32 -25.84
CA LEU A 177 5.47 4.36 -25.21
C LEU A 177 5.23 5.54 -26.16
N PRO A 178 4.22 6.39 -25.91
CA PRO A 178 3.94 7.56 -26.75
C PRO A 178 5.11 8.56 -26.87
N ASP A 179 5.98 8.61 -25.86
CA ASP A 179 7.19 9.44 -25.85
C ASP A 179 8.39 8.81 -26.57
N GLY A 180 8.21 7.62 -27.17
CA GLY A 180 9.24 6.88 -27.90
C GLY A 180 10.13 5.99 -27.02
N ARG A 181 9.99 6.03 -25.69
CA ARG A 181 10.71 5.10 -24.81
C ARG A 181 10.22 3.67 -25.05
N VAL A 182 11.11 2.70 -24.87
CA VAL A 182 10.78 1.28 -24.98
C VAL A 182 10.90 0.64 -23.60
N ILE A 183 9.86 -0.06 -23.18
CA ILE A 183 9.86 -0.85 -21.95
C ILE A 183 9.64 -2.33 -22.27
N MET A 184 10.33 -3.20 -21.53
CA MET A 184 10.18 -4.64 -21.66
C MET A 184 8.91 -5.11 -20.95
N VAL A 185 8.19 -6.05 -21.54
CA VAL A 185 6.98 -6.64 -20.99
C VAL A 185 7.19 -8.14 -20.84
N HIS A 186 6.88 -8.66 -19.66
CA HIS A 186 6.91 -10.07 -19.33
C HIS A 186 5.49 -10.54 -19.03
N ALA A 187 5.17 -11.78 -19.39
CA ALA A 187 3.91 -12.38 -18.96
C ALA A 187 3.98 -12.72 -17.47
N SER A 188 3.02 -12.25 -16.67
CA SER A 188 2.82 -12.83 -15.35
C SER A 188 2.25 -14.25 -15.51
N PRO A 189 2.51 -15.19 -14.60
CA PRO A 189 1.82 -16.49 -14.59
C PRO A 189 0.29 -16.39 -14.50
N ARG A 190 -0.22 -15.22 -14.13
CA ARG A 190 -1.66 -14.89 -14.05
C ARG A 190 -2.21 -14.23 -15.31
N LEU A 191 -1.36 -13.96 -16.31
CA LEU A 191 -1.77 -13.34 -17.56
C LEU A 191 -2.67 -14.31 -18.31
N ASN A 192 -3.97 -14.03 -18.32
CA ASN A 192 -4.94 -14.79 -19.08
C ASN A 192 -5.16 -14.10 -20.43
N VAL A 193 -4.41 -14.53 -21.45
CA VAL A 193 -4.60 -14.03 -22.82
C VAL A 193 -4.74 -15.24 -23.74
N ASP A 194 -5.81 -15.23 -24.52
CA ASP A 194 -6.04 -16.21 -25.58
C ASP A 194 -4.93 -16.11 -26.64
N GLU A 195 -4.29 -17.24 -26.98
CA GLU A 195 -3.20 -17.31 -27.96
C GLU A 195 -3.58 -16.61 -29.28
N THR A 196 -4.82 -16.79 -29.75
CA THR A 196 -5.29 -16.18 -31.00
C THR A 196 -5.38 -14.65 -30.91
N GLN A 197 -5.66 -14.12 -29.72
CA GLN A 197 -5.67 -12.68 -29.49
C GLN A 197 -4.27 -12.11 -29.46
N VAL A 198 -3.29 -12.80 -28.85
CA VAL A 198 -1.89 -12.33 -28.72
C VAL A 198 -1.28 -12.02 -30.09
N TYR A 199 -1.41 -12.91 -31.07
CA TYR A 199 -0.85 -12.70 -32.42
C TYR A 199 -1.44 -11.46 -33.11
N GLY A 200 -2.72 -11.15 -32.85
CA GLY A 200 -3.41 -9.98 -33.40
C GLY A 200 -2.99 -8.65 -32.76
N LEU A 201 -2.17 -8.66 -31.70
CA LEU A 201 -1.69 -7.47 -31.02
C LEU A 201 -0.40 -6.91 -31.62
N HIS A 202 0.27 -7.62 -32.54
CA HIS A 202 1.56 -7.16 -33.05
C HIS A 202 1.43 -5.78 -33.73
N GLY A 203 2.13 -4.80 -33.19
CA GLY A 203 2.09 -3.42 -33.68
C GLY A 203 0.79 -2.67 -33.35
N ALA A 204 -0.12 -3.23 -32.56
CA ALA A 204 -1.33 -2.58 -32.11
C ALA A 204 -1.07 -1.66 -30.91
N ASN A 205 -1.90 -0.64 -30.75
CA ASN A 205 -1.97 0.11 -29.50
C ASN A 205 -2.68 -0.74 -28.45
N VAL A 206 -2.06 -0.84 -27.29
CA VAL A 206 -2.57 -1.62 -26.17
C VAL A 206 -2.50 -0.82 -24.90
N GLU A 207 -3.37 -1.19 -23.97
CA GLU A 207 -3.32 -0.83 -22.57
C GLU A 207 -2.88 -2.08 -21.78
N ILE A 208 -1.78 -1.95 -21.04
CA ILE A 208 -1.22 -3.01 -20.21
C ILE A 208 -1.41 -2.63 -18.75
N GLN A 209 -1.96 -3.57 -17.98
CA GLN A 209 -1.98 -3.51 -16.52
C GLN A 209 -1.04 -4.57 -15.98
N GLY A 210 -0.17 -4.19 -15.05
CA GLY A 210 0.87 -5.09 -14.55
C GLY A 210 1.55 -4.56 -13.30
N ILE A 211 2.65 -5.19 -12.92
CA ILE A 211 3.52 -4.74 -11.83
C ILE A 211 4.82 -4.22 -12.46
N LEU A 212 5.25 -3.02 -12.06
CA LEU A 212 6.54 -2.49 -12.49
C LEU A 212 7.66 -3.26 -11.76
N ARG A 213 8.62 -3.81 -12.50
CA ARG A 213 9.73 -4.60 -11.96
C ARG A 213 11.06 -4.07 -12.48
N LEU A 214 12.10 -4.24 -11.67
CA LEU A 214 13.48 -4.06 -12.11
C LEU A 214 14.07 -5.44 -12.45
N ILE A 215 14.14 -5.76 -13.74
CA ILE A 215 14.68 -7.04 -14.23
C ILE A 215 15.99 -6.78 -14.94
N ARG A 216 17.07 -7.42 -14.48
CA ARG A 216 18.43 -7.28 -15.05
C ARG A 216 18.88 -5.82 -15.17
N GLY A 217 18.51 -4.98 -14.20
CA GLY A 217 18.86 -3.55 -14.16
C GLY A 217 18.06 -2.67 -15.12
N SER A 218 17.03 -3.20 -15.79
CA SER A 218 16.13 -2.43 -16.64
C SER A 218 14.70 -2.47 -16.08
N LEU A 219 13.99 -1.35 -16.18
CA LEU A 219 12.57 -1.30 -15.85
C LEU A 219 11.78 -2.14 -16.85
N SER A 220 10.85 -2.92 -16.33
CA SER A 220 10.07 -3.90 -17.06
C SER A 220 8.67 -4.02 -16.43
N ILE A 221 7.71 -4.52 -17.19
CA ILE A 221 6.34 -4.69 -16.73
C ILE A 221 6.02 -6.17 -16.69
N GLU A 222 5.70 -6.67 -15.51
CA GLU A 222 5.09 -7.99 -15.35
C GLU A 222 3.58 -7.86 -15.61
N ALA A 223 3.16 -8.13 -16.85
CA ALA A 223 1.80 -7.91 -17.32
C ALA A 223 0.81 -8.92 -16.72
N ILE A 224 -0.27 -8.40 -16.15
CA ILE A 224 -1.41 -9.18 -15.62
C ILE A 224 -2.57 -9.16 -16.62
N SER A 225 -2.70 -8.07 -17.39
CA SER A 225 -3.72 -7.90 -18.42
C SER A 225 -3.18 -7.07 -19.57
N ILE A 226 -3.55 -7.43 -20.80
CA ILE A 226 -3.22 -6.71 -22.02
C ILE A 226 -4.50 -6.57 -22.83
N ARG A 227 -4.86 -5.33 -23.18
CA ARG A 227 -6.09 -5.03 -23.94
C ARG A 227 -5.78 -4.12 -25.12
N ARG A 228 -6.30 -4.45 -26.30
CA ARG A 228 -6.24 -3.57 -27.47
C ARG A 228 -7.12 -2.32 -27.26
N ILE A 229 -6.61 -1.16 -27.67
CA ILE A 229 -7.31 0.14 -27.63
C ILE A 229 -7.41 0.76 -29.03
#